data_AF-A0A3N4V4V8-F1
#
_entry.id   AF-A0A3N4V4V8-F1
#
_cell.length_a   1.000
_cell.length_b   1.000
_cell.length_c   1.000
_cell.angle_alpha   90.00
_cell.angle_beta   90.00
_cell.angle_gamma   90.00
#
_symmetry.space_group_name_H-M   'P 1'
#
loop_
_entity.id
_entity.type
_entity.pdbx_description
1 polymer ?
#
loop_
_entity_poly.entity_id
_entity_poly.type
_entity_poly.pdbx_seq_one_letter_code
_entity_poly.pdbx_strand_id
1 'polypeptide(L)'
;MSALDDIRLAEAARMLGIHDVDGLAGRAQAWLADGVESPSIALLAESGDLPEEQRLRILRSAAVELDLTFASLQTARTYYVQRSLPELTTVEGAAGIAALSNGLTDEWTGRLRRLFRRL
;
A
#
# COMPACT_ATOMS: atom_id res chain seq x y z
N MET A 1 0.33 14.32 -0.48
CA MET A 1 0.55 13.16 0.42
C MET A 1 1.93 13.33 1.04
N SER A 2 2.14 12.98 2.32
CA SER A 2 3.47 13.08 2.94
C SER A 2 4.39 11.96 2.46
N ALA A 3 5.71 12.13 2.54
CA ALA A 3 6.67 11.07 2.18
C ALA A 3 6.46 9.80 3.03
N LEU A 4 6.17 9.93 4.33
CA LEU A 4 5.87 8.79 5.20
C LEU A 4 4.57 8.08 4.82
N ASP A 5 3.53 8.83 4.42
CA ASP A 5 2.30 8.21 3.89
C ASP A 5 2.57 7.48 2.57
N ASP A 6 3.42 8.03 1.71
CA ASP A 6 3.75 7.43 0.42
C ASP A 6 4.57 6.14 0.58
N ILE A 7 5.54 6.12 1.50
CA ILE A 7 6.29 4.92 1.89
C ILE A 7 5.34 3.86 2.46
N ARG A 8 4.43 4.28 3.36
CA ARG A 8 3.45 3.38 3.97
C ARG A 8 2.48 2.81 2.93
N LEU A 9 2.10 3.59 1.92
CA LEU A 9 1.31 3.13 0.79
C LEU A 9 2.09 2.12 -0.07
N ALA A 10 3.38 2.38 -0.32
CA ALA A 10 4.25 1.43 -1.02
C ALA A 10 4.39 0.10 -0.27
N GLU A 11 4.55 0.13 1.06
CA GLU A 11 4.59 -1.09 1.88
C GLU A 11 3.26 -1.85 1.83
N ALA A 12 2.12 -1.14 1.83
CA ALA A 12 0.82 -1.77 1.65
C ALA A 12 0.72 -2.47 0.29
N ALA A 13 1.13 -1.79 -0.79
CA ALA A 13 1.16 -2.37 -2.14
C ALA A 13 2.06 -3.60 -2.23
N ARG A 14 3.24 -3.56 -1.60
CA ARG A 14 4.17 -4.71 -1.51
C ARG A 14 3.53 -5.89 -0.79
N MET A 15 2.88 -5.67 0.35
CA MET A 15 2.18 -6.74 1.08
C MET A 15 1.04 -7.37 0.29
N LEU A 16 0.41 -6.59 -0.60
CA LEU A 16 -0.68 -7.04 -1.46
C LEU A 16 -0.23 -7.62 -2.80
N GLY A 17 1.06 -7.51 -3.14
CA GLY A 17 1.62 -7.96 -4.43
C GLY A 17 1.16 -7.14 -5.63
N ILE A 18 0.85 -5.85 -5.44
CA ILE A 18 0.36 -4.93 -6.47
C ILE A 18 1.32 -3.73 -6.68
N HIS A 19 2.60 -3.94 -6.39
CA HIS A 19 3.62 -2.90 -6.40
C HIS A 19 4.06 -2.51 -7.82
N ASP A 20 4.42 -1.24 -7.99
CA ASP A 20 5.22 -0.76 -9.12
C ASP A 20 6.67 -0.63 -8.66
N VAL A 21 7.53 -1.49 -9.19
CA VAL A 21 8.94 -1.58 -8.81
C VAL A 21 9.81 -0.67 -9.66
N ASP A 22 9.42 -0.39 -10.89
CA ASP A 22 10.26 0.36 -11.83
C ASP A 22 10.37 1.83 -11.42
N GLY A 23 9.34 2.39 -10.79
CA GLY A 23 9.34 3.73 -10.21
C GLY A 23 9.96 3.84 -8.80
N LEU A 24 10.31 2.72 -8.16
CA LEU A 24 10.58 2.69 -6.72
C LEU A 24 11.87 3.43 -6.32
N ALA A 25 12.93 3.32 -7.13
CA ALA A 25 14.19 4.04 -6.87
C ALA A 25 14.02 5.57 -6.99
N GLY A 26 13.27 6.03 -7.99
CA GLY A 26 12.96 7.46 -8.16
C GLY A 26 12.11 8.01 -7.02
N ARG A 27 11.13 7.23 -6.53
CA ARG A 27 10.35 7.60 -5.33
C ARG A 27 11.22 7.67 -4.08
N ALA A 28 12.15 6.74 -3.90
CA ALA A 28 13.09 6.78 -2.78
C ALA A 28 13.98 8.03 -2.79
N GLN A 29 14.44 8.48 -3.96
CA GLN A 29 15.15 9.75 -4.10
C GLN A 29 14.28 10.94 -3.68
N ALA A 30 13.00 10.95 -4.06
CA ALA A 30 12.06 11.99 -3.64
C ALA A 30 11.84 11.99 -2.12
N TRP A 31 11.70 10.81 -1.48
CA TRP A 31 11.54 10.72 -0.03
C TRP A 31 12.76 11.26 0.74
N LEU A 32 13.98 11.01 0.25
CA LEU A 32 15.20 11.60 0.82
C LEU A 32 15.21 13.12 0.68
N ALA A 33 14.80 13.64 -0.48
CA ALA A 33 14.69 15.08 -0.73
C ALA A 33 13.64 15.74 0.17
N ASP A 34 12.57 15.02 0.52
CA ASP A 34 11.55 15.42 1.49
C ASP A 34 12.00 15.30 2.96
N GLY A 35 13.24 14.86 3.21
CA GLY A 35 13.85 14.79 4.54
C GLY A 35 13.62 13.47 5.29
N VAL A 36 13.23 12.39 4.62
CA VAL A 36 13.15 11.06 5.25
C VAL A 36 14.56 10.52 5.50
N GLU A 37 14.94 10.38 6.76
CA GLU A 37 16.23 9.81 7.16
C GLU A 37 16.09 8.30 7.42
N SER A 38 16.53 7.48 6.45
CA SER A 38 16.60 6.01 6.61
C SER A 38 17.73 5.43 5.74
N PRO A 39 18.65 4.63 6.32
CA PRO A 39 19.67 3.92 5.55
C PRO A 39 19.08 3.02 4.47
N SER A 40 17.95 2.36 4.76
CA SER A 40 17.28 1.52 3.76
C SER A 40 16.66 2.34 2.61
N ILE A 41 16.15 3.56 2.87
CA ILE A 41 15.69 4.45 1.79
C ILE A 41 16.85 4.95 0.93
N ALA A 42 18.00 5.29 1.53
CA ALA A 42 19.21 5.64 0.79
C ALA A 42 19.67 4.50 -0.13
N LEU A 43 19.67 3.27 0.39
CA LEU A 43 19.99 2.08 -0.41
C LEU A 43 18.97 1.84 -1.53
N LEU A 44 17.68 2.08 -1.26
CA LEU A 44 16.62 1.91 -2.25
C LEU A 44 16.75 2.91 -3.41
N ALA A 45 17.16 4.14 -3.12
CA ALA A 45 17.39 5.19 -4.11
C ALA A 45 18.49 4.85 -5.13
N GLU A 46 19.43 3.98 -4.76
CA GLU A 46 20.54 3.52 -5.60
C GLU A 46 20.28 2.12 -6.21
N SER A 47 19.14 1.50 -5.91
CA SER A 47 18.87 0.09 -6.22
C SER A 47 18.38 -0.20 -7.64
N GLY A 48 18.50 0.76 -8.57
CA GLY A 48 17.92 0.67 -9.93
C GLY A 48 18.30 -0.59 -10.70
N ASP A 49 19.51 -1.12 -10.48
CA ASP A 49 20.02 -2.31 -11.16
C ASP A 49 19.78 -3.63 -10.39
N LEU A 50 19.20 -3.56 -9.18
CA LEU A 50 18.94 -4.75 -8.37
C LEU A 50 17.70 -5.51 -8.85
N PRO A 51 17.65 -6.84 -8.66
CA PRO A 51 16.45 -7.62 -8.89
C PRO A 51 15.25 -7.09 -8.09
N GLU A 52 14.05 -7.20 -8.65
CA GLU A 52 12.80 -6.76 -8.03
C GLU A 52 12.65 -7.26 -6.57
N GLU A 53 12.84 -8.55 -6.34
CA GLU A 53 12.74 -9.14 -5.01
C GLU A 53 13.70 -8.52 -3.99
N GLN A 54 14.86 -8.04 -4.45
CA GLN A 54 15.82 -7.36 -3.60
C GLN A 54 15.38 -5.93 -3.28
N ARG A 55 14.88 -5.18 -4.27
CA ARG A 55 14.30 -3.85 -4.07
C ARG A 55 13.11 -3.88 -3.09
N LEU A 56 12.22 -4.86 -3.24
CA LEU A 56 11.09 -5.03 -2.33
C LEU A 56 11.51 -5.43 -0.91
N ARG A 57 12.59 -6.20 -0.77
CA ARG A 57 13.18 -6.49 0.55
C ARG A 57 13.74 -5.23 1.21
N ILE A 58 14.41 -4.36 0.44
CA ILE A 58 14.92 -3.08 0.95
C ILE A 58 13.76 -2.16 1.35
N LEU A 59 12.68 -2.09 0.55
CA LEU A 59 11.45 -1.37 0.92
C LEU A 59 10.87 -1.86 2.25
N ARG A 60 10.82 -3.18 2.46
CA ARG A 60 10.38 -3.75 3.74
C ARG A 60 11.30 -3.33 4.89
N SER A 61 12.61 -3.35 4.70
CA SER A 61 13.57 -2.91 5.72
C SER A 61 13.35 -1.45 6.10
N ALA A 62 13.13 -0.57 5.12
CA ALA A 62 12.80 0.84 5.38
C ALA A 62 11.48 1.00 6.15
N ALA A 63 10.44 0.24 5.77
CA ALA A 63 9.18 0.28 6.50
C ALA A 63 9.32 -0.19 7.96
N VAL A 64 10.23 -1.11 8.25
CA VAL A 64 10.57 -1.53 9.62
C VAL A 64 11.32 -0.42 10.36
N GLU A 65 12.35 0.16 9.76
CA GLU A 65 13.14 1.26 10.36
C GLU A 65 12.28 2.46 10.75
N LEU A 66 11.27 2.78 9.93
CA LEU A 66 10.39 3.93 10.10
C LEU A 66 9.10 3.61 10.86
N ASP A 67 8.92 2.38 11.35
CA ASP A 67 7.69 1.89 12.01
C ASP A 67 6.40 2.08 11.17
N LEU A 68 6.51 1.83 9.87
CA LEU A 68 5.42 1.96 8.89
C LEU A 68 4.81 0.62 8.47
N THR A 69 5.21 -0.48 9.10
CA THR A 69 4.72 -1.82 8.76
C THR A 69 3.24 -2.05 9.14
N PHE A 70 2.64 -3.09 8.56
CA PHE A 70 1.29 -3.53 8.92
C PHE A 70 1.32 -4.86 9.65
N ALA A 71 0.52 -4.97 10.72
CA ALA A 71 0.38 -6.20 11.49
C ALA A 71 -0.33 -7.33 10.73
N SER A 72 -1.10 -7.01 9.67
CA SER A 72 -1.82 -8.00 8.87
C SER A 72 -2.08 -7.52 7.45
N LEU A 73 -2.30 -8.49 6.54
CA LEU A 73 -2.76 -8.21 5.17
C LEU A 73 -4.08 -7.44 5.13
N GLN A 74 -4.98 -7.69 6.08
CA GLN A 74 -6.25 -6.97 6.16
C GLN A 74 -6.03 -5.48 6.47
N THR A 75 -5.10 -5.16 7.37
CA THR A 75 -4.77 -3.77 7.71
C THR A 75 -4.12 -3.05 6.54
N ALA A 76 -3.18 -3.71 5.85
CA ALA A 76 -2.55 -3.17 4.64
C ALA A 76 -3.59 -2.89 3.54
N ARG A 77 -4.52 -3.82 3.30
CA ARG A 77 -5.62 -3.66 2.34
C ARG A 77 -6.51 -2.47 2.68
N THR A 78 -6.95 -2.36 3.94
CA THR A 78 -7.79 -1.24 4.38
C THR A 78 -7.07 0.09 4.16
N TYR A 79 -5.80 0.18 4.53
CA TYR A 79 -4.99 1.40 4.35
C TYR A 79 -4.85 1.77 2.87
N TYR A 80 -4.47 0.80 2.03
CA TYR A 80 -4.32 1.00 0.59
C TYR A 80 -5.61 1.53 -0.04
N VAL A 81 -6.75 0.87 0.20
CA VAL A 81 -8.04 1.32 -0.34
C VAL A 81 -8.38 2.72 0.14
N GLN A 82 -8.26 3.01 1.44
CA GLN A 82 -8.57 4.34 1.99
C GLN A 82 -7.72 5.45 1.36
N ARG A 83 -6.46 5.16 1.03
CA ARG A 83 -5.53 6.13 0.43
C ARG A 83 -5.62 6.24 -1.08
N SER A 84 -6.03 5.18 -1.79
CA SER A 84 -6.25 5.19 -3.24
C SER A 84 -7.62 5.71 -3.65
N LEU A 85 -8.60 5.74 -2.74
CA LEU A 85 -9.96 6.24 -3.03
C LEU A 85 -10.01 7.66 -3.59
N PRO A 86 -9.26 8.66 -3.10
CA PRO A 86 -9.27 10.02 -3.67
C PRO A 86 -8.89 10.05 -5.16
N GLU A 87 -7.93 9.22 -5.57
CA GLU A 87 -7.51 9.10 -6.98
C GLU A 87 -8.59 8.42 -7.84
N LEU A 88 -9.27 7.40 -7.29
CA LEU A 88 -10.38 6.73 -7.96
C LEU A 88 -11.60 7.66 -8.12
N THR A 89 -11.88 8.50 -7.13
CA THR A 89 -13.01 9.45 -7.17
C THR A 89 -12.77 10.67 -8.07
N THR A 90 -11.53 10.92 -8.47
CA THR A 90 -11.18 12.04 -9.37
C THR A 90 -11.06 11.60 -10.84
N VAL A 91 -10.80 10.30 -11.10
CA VAL A 91 -10.70 9.76 -12.47
C VAL A 91 -12.03 9.21 -12.99
N GLU A 92 -12.92 8.67 -12.16
CA GLU A 92 -14.23 8.16 -12.61
C GLU A 92 -15.36 8.44 -11.61
N GLY A 93 -16.15 9.47 -11.91
CA GLY A 93 -17.43 9.70 -11.26
C GLY A 93 -18.38 8.51 -11.43
N ALA A 94 -18.95 8.05 -10.31
CA ALA A 94 -20.08 7.13 -10.17
C ALA A 94 -19.91 5.65 -10.57
N ALA A 95 -19.07 5.26 -11.53
CA ALA A 95 -18.97 3.85 -11.97
C ALA A 95 -18.15 2.96 -11.01
N GLY A 96 -17.02 3.44 -10.50
CA GLY A 96 -16.14 2.67 -9.59
C GLY A 96 -16.73 2.43 -8.20
N ILE A 97 -17.62 3.32 -7.73
CA ILE A 97 -18.28 3.21 -6.42
C ILE A 97 -19.28 2.04 -6.40
N ALA A 98 -19.97 1.78 -7.52
CA ALA A 98 -20.95 0.69 -7.62
C ALA A 98 -20.30 -0.70 -7.60
N ALA A 99 -19.13 -0.87 -8.23
CA ALA A 99 -18.39 -2.13 -8.23
C ALA A 99 -17.84 -2.50 -6.84
N LEU A 100 -17.33 -1.50 -6.10
CA LEU A 100 -16.88 -1.68 -4.72
C LEU A 100 -18.04 -1.94 -3.75
N SER A 101 -19.19 -1.27 -3.94
CA SER A 101 -20.40 -1.49 -3.12
C SER A 101 -20.93 -2.93 -3.21
N ASN A 102 -20.91 -3.53 -4.40
CA ASN A 102 -21.38 -4.92 -4.57
C ASN A 102 -20.41 -5.92 -3.92
N GLY A 103 -19.09 -5.73 -4.07
CA GLY A 103 -18.09 -6.61 -3.46
C GLY A 103 -18.02 -6.51 -1.92
N LEU A 104 -18.10 -5.30 -1.36
CA LEU A 104 -18.14 -5.10 0.09
C LEU A 104 -19.44 -5.61 0.70
N THR A 105 -20.58 -5.41 0.04
CA THR A 105 -21.86 -5.87 0.57
C THR A 105 -21.91 -7.40 0.63
N ASP A 106 -21.42 -8.12 -0.38
CA ASP A 106 -21.48 -9.59 -0.39
C ASP A 106 -20.59 -10.24 0.68
N GLU A 107 -19.40 -9.71 0.96
CA GLU A 107 -18.53 -10.25 2.03
C GLU A 107 -19.11 -9.99 3.44
N TRP A 108 -19.72 -8.82 3.66
CA TRP A 108 -20.36 -8.48 4.94
C TRP A 108 -21.68 -9.22 5.14
N THR A 109 -22.51 -9.34 4.11
CA THR A 109 -23.76 -10.10 4.14
C THR A 109 -23.48 -11.59 4.34
N GLY A 110 -22.43 -12.12 3.73
CA GLY A 110 -21.98 -13.50 3.91
C GLY A 110 -21.44 -13.82 5.32
N ARG A 111 -20.87 -12.83 6.03
CA ARG A 111 -20.48 -12.98 7.45
C ARG A 111 -21.67 -12.89 8.39
N LEU A 112 -22.59 -11.95 8.17
CA LEU A 112 -23.81 -11.80 8.98
C LEU A 112 -24.74 -13.01 8.84
N ARG A 113 -24.97 -13.50 7.63
CA ARG A 113 -25.81 -14.68 7.39
C ARG A 113 -25.24 -15.95 8.06
N ARG A 114 -23.91 -16.08 8.17
CA ARG A 114 -23.27 -17.19 8.90
C ARG A 114 -23.41 -17.05 10.42
N LEU A 115 -23.47 -15.83 10.93
CA LEU A 115 -23.66 -15.53 12.36
C LEU A 115 -25.10 -15.79 12.81
N PHE A 116 -26.10 -15.44 11.99
CA PHE A 116 -27.52 -15.67 12.28
C PHE A 116 -28.00 -17.11 12.02
N ARG A 117 -27.20 -17.96 11.37
CA ARG A 117 -27.53 -19.39 11.15
C ARG A 117 -27.02 -20.30 12.28
N ARG A 118 -26.39 -19.73 13.30
CA ARG A 118 -25.83 -20.40 14.49
C ARG A 118 -26.57 -20.04 15.80
N LEU A 119 -27.64 -19.25 15.70
CA LEU A 119 -28.65 -19.05 16.75
C LEU A 119 -29.91 -19.82 16.35
#